data_AF-A0A2S2ND78-F1
#
_entry.id   AF-A0A2S2ND78-F1
#
_cell.length_a   1.000
_cell.length_b   1.000
_cell.length_c   1.000
_cell.angle_alpha   90.00
_cell.angle_beta   90.00
_cell.angle_gamma   90.00
#
_symmetry.space_group_name_H-M   'P 1'
#
loop_
_entity.id
_entity.type
_entity.pdbx_description
1 polymer ?
#
loop_
_entity_poly.entity_id
_entity_poly.type
_entity_poly.pdbx_seq_one_letter_code
_entity_poly.pdbx_strand_id
1 'polypeptide(L)'
;VKPDLPDLRGIQNIPKHTTNDLKTYKTILIQTSAHLTADGTKIRQGGKKYKDIIKNLFPSGSGLSMNLQSHNYIFWNNPNELVSRLRLLLASKKAGNTGVSNEILSIYEELREAGLIKRIPNV
;
A
#
# COMPACT_ATOMS: atom_id res chain seq x y z
N VAL A 1 -56.72 15.42 27.87
CA VAL A 1 -55.50 14.59 27.94
C VAL A 1 -55.23 14.08 26.53
N LYS A 2 -54.30 14.72 25.80
CA LYS A 2 -53.82 14.19 24.51
C LYS A 2 -52.73 13.16 24.84
N PRO A 3 -52.71 11.97 24.22
CA PRO A 3 -51.63 11.02 24.45
C PRO A 3 -50.34 11.57 23.82
N ASP A 4 -49.25 11.50 24.59
CA ASP A 4 -47.93 11.95 24.19
C ASP A 4 -47.41 11.08 23.05
N LEU A 5 -47.16 11.70 21.89
CA LEU A 5 -46.48 11.03 20.77
C LEU A 5 -45.01 10.77 21.16
N PRO A 6 -44.48 9.56 20.94
CA PRO A 6 -43.08 9.28 21.25
C PRO A 6 -42.13 10.13 20.40
N ASP A 7 -41.10 10.66 21.05
CA ASP A 7 -40.06 11.50 20.46
C ASP A 7 -39.27 10.75 19.36
N LEU A 8 -39.42 11.18 18.11
CA LEU A 8 -38.78 10.58 16.92
C LEU A 8 -37.30 10.98 16.75
N ARG A 9 -36.69 11.70 17.71
CA ARG A 9 -35.30 12.17 17.61
C ARG A 9 -34.23 11.08 17.70
N GLY A 10 -34.61 9.82 17.99
CA GLY A 10 -33.69 8.67 18.07
C GLY A 10 -33.34 8.00 16.72
N ILE A 11 -33.98 8.36 15.61
CA ILE A 11 -33.83 7.67 14.31
C ILE A 11 -32.83 8.40 13.38
N GLN A 12 -31.84 9.09 13.93
CA GLN A 12 -30.83 9.80 13.14
C GLN A 12 -29.45 9.13 13.17
N ASN A 13 -29.40 7.80 13.03
CA ASN A 13 -28.20 7.17 12.48
C ASN A 13 -28.47 5.77 11.91
N ILE A 14 -29.47 5.64 11.03
CA ILE A 14 -29.61 4.41 10.26
C ILE A 14 -28.47 4.41 9.23
N PRO A 15 -27.54 3.43 9.24
CA PRO A 15 -26.58 3.29 8.16
C PRO A 15 -27.37 3.14 6.86
N LYS A 16 -27.22 4.10 5.94
CA LYS A 16 -28.05 4.21 4.73
C LYS A 16 -28.03 2.94 3.87
N HIS A 17 -26.97 2.13 3.99
CA HIS A 17 -26.81 0.83 3.37
C HIS A 17 -26.06 -0.12 4.30
N THR A 18 -26.52 -1.36 4.38
CA THR A 18 -25.82 -2.45 5.07
C THR A 18 -24.65 -2.93 4.21
N THR A 19 -23.65 -3.58 4.81
CA THR A 19 -22.55 -4.24 4.08
C THR A 19 -23.06 -5.23 3.01
N ASN A 20 -24.16 -5.94 3.30
CA ASN A 20 -24.76 -6.87 2.35
C ASN A 20 -25.39 -6.15 1.15
N ASP A 21 -26.01 -4.98 1.37
CA ASP A 21 -26.58 -4.15 0.30
C ASP A 21 -25.47 -3.66 -0.64
N LEU A 22 -24.35 -3.20 -0.09
CA LEU A 22 -23.19 -2.76 -0.86
C LEU A 22 -22.57 -3.89 -1.69
N LYS A 23 -22.54 -5.11 -1.16
CA LYS A 23 -22.04 -6.30 -1.86
C LYS A 23 -22.95 -6.67 -3.04
N THR A 24 -24.25 -6.78 -2.80
CA THR A 24 -25.25 -7.05 -3.84
C THR A 24 -25.21 -5.97 -4.93
N TYR A 25 -25.13 -4.71 -4.50
CA TYR A 25 -25.04 -3.57 -5.39
C TYR A 25 -23.80 -3.60 -6.27
N LYS A 26 -22.64 -3.95 -5.70
CA LYS A 26 -21.38 -4.12 -6.44
C LYS A 26 -21.49 -5.22 -7.49
N THR A 27 -22.10 -6.36 -7.15
CA THR A 27 -22.33 -7.47 -8.10
C THR A 27 -23.18 -7.01 -9.30
N ILE A 28 -24.28 -6.31 -9.05
CA ILE A 28 -25.15 -5.79 -10.11
C ILE A 28 -24.37 -4.82 -11.00
N LEU A 29 -23.58 -3.92 -10.42
CA LEU A 29 -22.78 -2.96 -11.18
C LEU A 29 -21.75 -3.64 -12.09
N ILE A 30 -21.13 -4.74 -11.64
CA ILE A 30 -20.18 -5.53 -12.42
C ILE A 30 -20.90 -6.26 -13.55
N GLN A 31 -22.04 -6.90 -13.26
CA GLN A 31 -22.81 -7.67 -14.26
C GLN A 31 -23.41 -6.78 -15.36
N THR A 32 -23.87 -5.59 -14.99
CA THR A 32 -24.55 -4.67 -15.92
C THR A 32 -23.63 -3.63 -16.52
N SER A 33 -22.36 -3.55 -16.08
CA SER A 33 -21.41 -2.51 -16.47
C SER A 33 -21.93 -1.06 -16.30
N ALA A 34 -22.99 -0.85 -15.51
CA ALA A 34 -23.67 0.43 -15.39
C ALA A 34 -22.81 1.52 -14.72
N HIS A 35 -21.70 1.12 -14.10
CA HIS A 35 -20.71 2.03 -13.52
C HIS A 35 -19.68 2.53 -14.54
N LEU A 36 -19.65 2.00 -15.76
CA LEU A 36 -18.67 2.31 -16.80
C LEU A 36 -19.21 3.30 -17.84
N THR A 37 -18.34 4.11 -18.43
CA THR A 37 -18.63 5.04 -19.55
C THR A 37 -19.20 4.28 -20.75
N ALA A 38 -19.80 4.97 -21.72
CA ALA A 38 -20.35 4.34 -22.94
C ALA A 38 -19.33 3.42 -23.64
N ASP A 39 -18.06 3.80 -23.63
CA ASP A 39 -16.96 3.01 -24.21
C ASP A 39 -16.53 1.80 -23.34
N GLY A 40 -17.09 1.64 -22.15
CA GLY A 40 -16.78 0.53 -21.23
C GLY A 40 -15.39 0.58 -20.57
N THR A 41 -14.57 1.58 -20.86
CA THR A 41 -13.15 1.61 -20.45
C THR A 41 -12.89 2.27 -19.09
N LYS A 42 -13.76 3.19 -18.67
CA LYS A 42 -13.55 4.03 -17.47
C LYS A 42 -14.80 4.03 -16.62
N ILE A 43 -14.63 4.21 -15.31
CA ILE A 43 -15.76 4.42 -14.40
C ILE A 43 -16.36 5.80 -14.67
N ARG A 44 -17.68 5.90 -14.80
CA ARG A 44 -18.38 7.18 -14.93
C ARG A 44 -18.16 8.00 -13.66
N GLN A 45 -17.50 9.13 -13.81
CA GLN A 45 -17.23 10.05 -12.73
C GLN A 45 -18.29 11.13 -12.68
N GLY A 46 -18.65 11.55 -11.46
CA GLY A 46 -19.62 12.63 -11.25
C GLY A 46 -20.94 12.17 -10.65
N GLY A 47 -21.66 13.13 -10.06
CA GLY A 47 -22.89 12.88 -9.33
C GLY A 47 -22.68 12.38 -7.89
N LYS A 48 -23.74 12.51 -7.07
CA LYS A 48 -23.73 12.15 -5.64
C LYS A 48 -23.45 10.66 -5.42
N LYS A 49 -24.09 9.82 -6.24
CA LYS A 49 -23.90 8.36 -6.25
C LYS A 49 -22.44 7.93 -6.45
N TYR A 50 -21.70 8.62 -7.33
CA TYR A 50 -20.29 8.31 -7.55
C TYR A 50 -19.45 8.64 -6.30
N LYS A 51 -19.65 9.83 -5.73
CA LYS A 51 -18.91 10.31 -4.56
C LYS A 51 -19.17 9.45 -3.31
N ASP A 52 -20.43 9.06 -3.09
CA ASP A 52 -20.84 8.41 -1.86
C ASP A 52 -20.64 6.88 -1.90
N ILE A 53 -20.81 6.25 -3.08
CA ILE A 53 -20.88 4.78 -3.20
C ILE A 53 -19.84 4.24 -4.21
N ILE A 54 -19.90 4.66 -5.48
CA ILE A 54 -19.12 4.00 -6.56
C ILE A 54 -17.61 4.17 -6.35
N LYS A 55 -17.14 5.36 -5.95
CA LYS A 55 -15.72 5.64 -5.71
C LYS A 55 -15.10 4.71 -4.66
N ASN A 56 -15.88 4.35 -3.63
CA ASN A 56 -15.42 3.48 -2.55
C ASN A 56 -15.48 2.00 -2.93
N LEU A 57 -16.46 1.60 -3.76
CA LEU A 57 -16.60 0.21 -4.24
C LEU A 57 -15.57 -0.18 -5.31
N PHE A 58 -15.13 0.81 -6.09
CA PHE A 58 -14.15 0.67 -7.16
C PHE A 58 -13.05 1.73 -7.00
N PRO A 59 -12.13 1.53 -6.05
CA PRO A 59 -11.03 2.45 -5.86
C PRO A 59 -10.15 2.44 -7.12
N SER A 60 -10.21 3.52 -7.90
CA SER A 60 -9.32 3.75 -9.02
C SER A 60 -7.90 3.87 -8.48
N GLY A 61 -7.01 2.95 -8.87
CA GLY A 61 -5.60 2.87 -8.51
C GLY A 61 -5.12 3.95 -7.54
N SER A 62 -5.29 3.73 -6.24
CA SER A 62 -4.44 4.43 -5.27
C SER A 62 -3.04 3.99 -5.66
N GLY A 63 -2.19 4.95 -6.08
CA GLY A 63 -0.80 4.67 -6.42
C GLY A 63 -0.22 3.68 -5.42
N LEU A 64 0.53 2.70 -5.94
CA LEU A 64 1.16 1.62 -5.19
C LEU A 64 1.50 2.12 -3.79
N SER A 65 0.81 1.61 -2.75
CA SER A 65 1.20 1.89 -1.39
C SER A 65 2.52 1.15 -1.17
N MET A 66 3.61 1.76 -1.61
CA MET A 66 4.94 1.30 -1.30
C MET A 66 5.05 1.43 0.20
N ASN A 67 4.99 0.30 0.90
CA ASN A 67 5.47 0.22 2.26
C ASN A 67 6.96 0.54 2.14
N LEU A 68 7.30 1.83 2.32
CA LEU A 68 8.66 2.27 2.51
C LEU A 68 9.10 1.54 3.77
N GLN A 69 9.77 0.40 3.57
CA GLN A 69 10.46 -0.28 4.66
C GLN A 69 11.28 0.82 5.33
N SER A 70 10.93 1.15 6.58
CA SER A 70 11.71 2.11 7.35
C SER A 70 13.09 1.50 7.40
N HIS A 71 14.04 2.07 6.65
CA HIS A 71 15.41 1.62 6.68
C HIS A 71 15.88 1.95 8.09
N ASN A 72 15.87 0.95 8.98
CA ASN A 72 16.50 1.08 10.28
C ASN A 72 17.98 1.28 9.99
N TYR A 73 18.42 2.53 10.11
CA TYR A 73 19.82 2.88 9.93
C TYR A 73 20.58 2.29 11.12
N ILE A 74 21.24 1.15 10.89
CA ILE A 74 22.09 0.50 11.89
C ILE A 74 23.48 1.11 11.72
N PHE A 75 23.97 1.80 12.74
CA PHE A 75 25.33 2.34 12.77
C PHE A 75 26.28 1.24 13.27
N TRP A 76 27.19 0.75 12.41
CA TRP A 76 28.09 -0.34 12.76
C TRP A 76 29.41 0.20 13.30
N ASN A 77 29.68 0.02 14.59
CA ASN A 77 30.93 0.48 15.20
C ASN A 77 32.15 -0.41 14.86
N ASN A 78 31.94 -1.64 14.37
CA ASN A 78 32.99 -2.62 14.16
C ASN A 78 33.01 -3.13 12.70
N PRO A 79 34.12 -2.95 11.96
CA PRO A 79 34.29 -3.47 10.61
C PRO A 79 34.04 -4.97 10.46
N ASN A 80 34.33 -5.77 11.49
CA ASN A 80 34.13 -7.22 11.46
C ASN A 80 32.65 -7.62 11.41
N GLU A 81 31.78 -6.81 12.01
CA GLU A 81 30.33 -7.01 12.00
C GLU A 81 29.78 -6.72 10.59
N LEU A 82 30.24 -5.63 9.97
CA LEU A 82 29.93 -5.29 8.56
C LEU A 82 30.31 -6.42 7.61
N VAL A 83 31.50 -6.98 7.74
CA VAL A 83 31.95 -8.12 6.90
C VAL A 83 31.10 -9.37 7.14
N SER A 84 30.73 -9.64 8.39
CA SER A 84 29.88 -10.79 8.73
C SER A 84 28.46 -10.63 8.16
N ARG A 85 27.88 -9.43 8.26
CA ARG A 85 26.59 -9.09 7.66
C ARG A 85 26.64 -9.20 6.14
N LEU A 86 27.68 -8.66 5.51
CA LEU A 86 27.87 -8.74 4.06
C LEU A 86 27.93 -10.21 3.57
N ARG A 87 28.68 -11.07 4.26
CA ARG A 87 28.75 -12.51 3.94
C ARG A 87 27.36 -13.16 3.98
N LEU A 88 26.57 -12.86 5.00
CA LEU A 88 25.20 -13.36 5.14
C LEU A 88 24.29 -12.88 3.99
N LEU A 89 24.36 -11.60 3.64
CA LEU A 89 23.57 -11.03 2.54
C LEU A 89 23.96 -11.61 1.18
N LEU A 90 25.26 -11.83 0.92
CA LEU A 90 25.73 -12.49 -0.29
C LEU A 90 25.25 -13.93 -0.39
N ALA A 91 25.24 -14.68 0.72
CA ALA A 91 24.66 -16.02 0.77
C ALA A 91 23.15 -16.00 0.47
N SER A 92 22.42 -15.08 1.09
CA SER A 92 20.99 -14.85 0.83
C SER A 92 20.71 -14.51 -0.65
N LYS A 93 21.54 -13.64 -1.25
CA LYS A 93 21.45 -13.30 -2.66
C LYS A 93 21.73 -14.50 -3.58
N LYS A 94 22.74 -15.31 -3.25
CA LYS A 94 23.04 -16.57 -3.96
C LYS A 94 21.89 -17.58 -3.87
N ALA A 95 21.13 -17.56 -2.77
CA ALA A 95 19.92 -18.36 -2.61
C ALA A 95 18.69 -17.80 -3.35
N GLY A 96 18.82 -16.69 -4.10
CA GLY A 96 17.76 -16.11 -4.92
C GLY A 96 17.02 -14.92 -4.30
N ASN A 97 17.43 -14.44 -3.12
CA ASN A 97 16.83 -13.24 -2.54
C ASN A 97 17.31 -11.97 -3.26
N THR A 98 16.46 -11.33 -4.05
CA THR A 98 16.80 -10.10 -4.77
C THR A 98 16.66 -8.83 -3.92
N GLY A 99 15.92 -8.91 -2.80
CA GLY A 99 15.61 -7.78 -1.90
C GLY A 99 16.78 -7.28 -1.05
N VAL A 100 17.90 -8.00 -1.01
CA VAL A 100 19.08 -7.63 -0.21
C VAL A 100 20.06 -6.70 -0.92
N SER A 101 19.79 -6.34 -2.18
CA SER A 101 20.76 -5.59 -3.00
C SER A 101 21.06 -4.19 -2.47
N ASN A 102 20.05 -3.49 -1.95
CA ASN A 102 20.21 -2.14 -1.39
C ASN A 102 21.08 -2.15 -0.13
N GLU A 103 20.87 -3.13 0.76
CA GLU A 103 21.65 -3.27 1.98
C GLU A 103 23.12 -3.62 1.66
N ILE A 104 23.35 -4.50 0.68
CA ILE A 104 24.70 -4.81 0.19
C ILE A 104 25.40 -3.53 -0.31
N LEU A 105 24.71 -2.70 -1.09
CA LEU A 105 25.26 -1.43 -1.58
C LEU A 105 25.64 -0.49 -0.44
N SER A 106 24.73 -0.33 0.54
CA SER A 106 24.95 0.52 1.72
C SER A 106 26.19 0.08 2.53
N ILE A 107 26.40 -1.23 2.70
CA ILE A 107 27.58 -1.76 3.39
C ILE A 107 28.87 -1.48 2.60
N TYR A 108 28.84 -1.60 1.27
CA TYR A 108 30.00 -1.24 0.44
C TYR A 108 30.35 0.25 0.55
N GLU A 109 29.36 1.12 0.64
CA GLU A 109 29.58 2.56 0.83
C GLU A 109 30.21 2.86 2.20
N GLU A 110 29.71 2.25 3.26
CA GLU A 110 30.25 2.41 4.63
C GLU A 110 31.70 1.91 4.73
N LEU A 111 32.00 0.73 4.17
CA LEU A 111 33.37 0.20 4.12
C LEU A 111 34.33 1.09 3.32
N ARG A 112 33.82 1.76 2.26
CA ARG A 112 34.60 2.70 1.45
C ARG A 112 34.86 4.00 2.22
N GLU A 113 33.85 4.53 2.89
CA GLU A 113 33.95 5.75 3.71
C GLU A 113 34.88 5.56 4.92
N ALA A 114 34.87 4.37 5.52
CA ALA A 114 35.84 3.98 6.54
C ALA A 114 37.27 3.76 6.00
N GLY A 115 37.48 3.84 4.68
CA GLY A 115 38.79 3.66 4.05
C GLY A 115 39.30 2.20 4.05
N LEU A 116 38.44 1.23 4.36
CA LEU A 116 38.79 -0.19 4.47
C LEU A 116 38.86 -0.88 3.11
N ILE A 117 38.12 -0.38 2.13
CA ILE A 117 38.14 -0.86 0.75
C ILE A 117 38.39 0.28 -0.22
N LYS A 118 39.05 -0.02 -1.33
CA LYS A 118 39.31 0.92 -2.42
C LYS A 118 38.65 0.41 -3.68
N ARG A 119 38.06 1.33 -4.45
CA ARG A 119 37.64 1.03 -5.81
C ARG A 119 38.88 0.78 -6.64
N ILE A 120 39.02 -0.43 -7.16
CA ILE A 120 40.03 -0.70 -8.19
C ILE A 120 39.52 0.00 -9.47
N PRO A 121 40.26 0.97 -10.02
CA PRO A 121 39.91 1.54 -11.31
C PRO A 121 39.92 0.43 -12.36
N ASN A 122 38.87 0.41 -13.21
CA ASN A 122 38.49 -0.67 -14.12
C ASN A 122 39.66 -1.49 -14.69
N VAL A 123 39.57 -2.81 -14.51
CA VAL A 123 40.22 -3.83 -15.37
C VAL A 123 39.19 -4.23 -16.43
#